data_AF-A0AAU5RXX6-F1
#
_entry.id   AF-A0AAU5RXX6-F1
#
_cell.length_a   1.000
_cell.length_b   1.000
_cell.length_c   1.000
_cell.angle_alpha   90.00
_cell.angle_beta   90.00
_cell.angle_gamma   90.00
#
_symmetry.space_group_name_H-M   'P 1'
#
loop_
_entity.id
_entity.type
_entity.pdbx_description
1 polymer ?
#
loop_
_entity_poly.entity_id
_entity_poly.type
_entity_poly.pdbx_seq_one_letter_code
_entity_poly.pdbx_strand_id
1 'polypeptide(L)'
;MEANVSPEAHAPDPDLLWRHITERGRQLGMSEEAVARKARMSPHYLRQLAAAGTDFDPDGLYRVAAALRTTTQDLLEGRTDAPPGQVDRAERPVLVHLTATECWDRLGPHGVGRVVLPAEPAPVAFPVNYAVDAGTVVYRTSPHGDAAPADGTMVSFQVDQVDDSSSRGWSVLVTGRAERIDDTAEAHRLAEEQPIRPWAGGDRPQWMRIRPDSVTGRRIGAM
;
A
#
# COMPACT_ATOMS: atom_id res chain seq x y z
N MET A 1 18.45 30.32 20.29
CA MET A 1 17.15 30.10 20.97
C MET A 1 16.12 30.02 19.87
N GLU A 2 16.03 28.87 19.22
CA GLU A 2 15.07 28.64 18.13
C GLU A 2 13.95 27.75 18.68
N ALA A 3 12.73 28.20 18.42
CA ALA A 3 11.52 27.70 19.00
C ALA A 3 11.23 26.27 18.52
N ASN A 4 11.03 25.38 19.50
CA ASN A 4 10.53 24.04 19.32
C ASN A 4 9.06 24.12 18.91
N VAL A 5 8.76 23.94 17.61
CA VAL A 5 7.38 23.76 17.12
C VAL A 5 7.01 22.31 17.36
N SER A 6 6.25 22.07 18.44
CA SER A 6 5.58 20.78 18.66
C SER A 6 4.62 20.48 17.50
N PRO A 7 4.48 19.21 17.07
CA PRO A 7 3.50 18.85 16.06
C PRO A 7 2.09 19.00 16.65
N GLU A 8 1.27 19.86 16.03
CA GLU A 8 -0.16 19.93 16.29
C GLU A 8 -0.77 18.55 16.01
N ALA A 9 -1.26 17.88 17.04
CA ALA A 9 -2.10 16.70 16.89
C ALA A 9 -3.37 17.14 16.14
N HIS A 10 -3.45 16.78 14.85
CA HIS A 10 -4.61 17.05 14.03
C HIS A 10 -5.82 16.35 14.67
N ALA A 11 -6.82 17.13 15.10
CA ALA A 11 -8.07 16.55 15.58
C ALA A 11 -8.62 15.62 14.49
N PRO A 12 -9.05 14.39 14.82
CA PRO A 12 -9.55 13.44 13.83
C PRO A 12 -10.75 14.06 13.12
N ASP A 13 -10.75 14.02 11.78
CA ASP A 13 -11.88 14.45 10.96
C ASP A 13 -13.15 13.74 11.48
N PRO A 14 -14.17 14.49 11.99
CA PRO A 14 -15.35 13.88 12.60
C PRO A 14 -16.14 13.01 11.61
N ASP A 15 -16.03 13.28 10.31
CA ASP A 15 -16.61 12.44 9.27
C ASP A 15 -15.88 11.09 9.15
N LEU A 16 -14.59 11.05 9.45
CA LEU A 16 -13.75 9.86 9.35
C LEU A 16 -14.01 8.86 10.48
N LEU A 17 -14.14 9.33 11.72
CA LEU A 17 -14.48 8.47 12.86
C LEU A 17 -15.86 7.81 12.67
N TRP A 18 -16.86 8.58 12.23
CA TRP A 18 -18.18 8.03 11.93
C TRP A 18 -18.14 6.98 10.81
N ARG A 19 -17.36 7.23 9.74
CA ARG A 19 -17.14 6.27 8.65
C ARG A 19 -16.54 4.97 9.16
N HIS A 20 -15.49 5.01 9.98
CA HIS A 20 -14.84 3.82 10.52
C HIS A 20 -15.76 3.00 11.45
N ILE A 21 -16.54 3.66 12.30
CA ILE A 21 -17.55 3.01 13.15
C ILE A 21 -18.57 2.27 12.29
N THR A 22 -19.11 2.95 11.27
CA THR A 22 -20.16 2.40 10.39
C THR A 22 -19.64 1.24 9.55
N GLU A 23 -18.47 1.40 8.94
CA GLU A 23 -17.83 0.37 8.13
C GLU A 23 -17.51 -0.87 8.95
N ARG A 24 -16.92 -0.70 10.15
CA ARG A 24 -16.62 -1.85 11.02
C ARG A 24 -17.90 -2.51 11.55
N GLY A 25 -18.94 -1.74 11.81
CA GLY A 25 -20.27 -2.25 12.16
C GLY A 25 -20.82 -3.15 11.05
N ARG A 26 -20.77 -2.68 9.80
CA ARG A 26 -21.19 -3.43 8.59
C ARG A 26 -20.43 -4.75 8.42
N GLN A 27 -19.11 -4.74 8.58
CA GLN A 27 -18.27 -5.94 8.53
C GLN A 27 -18.65 -6.99 9.59
N LEU A 28 -19.19 -6.55 10.73
CA LEU A 28 -19.65 -7.42 11.81
C LEU A 28 -21.15 -7.76 11.73
N GLY A 29 -21.86 -7.30 10.69
CA GLY A 29 -23.31 -7.46 10.55
C GLY A 29 -24.10 -6.73 11.64
N MET A 30 -23.56 -5.63 12.19
CA MET A 30 -24.18 -4.83 13.24
C MET A 30 -24.78 -3.55 12.67
N SER A 31 -26.03 -3.26 13.00
CA SER A 31 -26.62 -1.93 12.77
C SER A 31 -26.04 -0.91 13.74
N GLU A 32 -26.24 0.39 13.47
CA GLU A 32 -25.87 1.48 14.37
C GLU A 32 -26.41 1.25 15.79
N GLU A 33 -27.69 0.87 15.91
CA GLU A 33 -28.33 0.60 17.20
C GLU A 33 -27.70 -0.59 17.92
N ALA A 34 -27.27 -1.62 17.17
CA ALA A 34 -26.58 -2.76 17.73
C ALA A 34 -25.19 -2.37 18.26
N VAL A 35 -24.46 -1.52 17.55
CA VAL A 35 -23.18 -0.97 17.99
C VAL A 35 -23.35 -0.13 19.25
N ALA A 36 -24.28 0.83 19.24
CA ALA A 36 -24.55 1.71 20.39
C ALA A 36 -24.94 0.90 21.64
N ARG A 37 -25.88 -0.04 21.49
CA ARG A 37 -26.32 -0.94 22.58
C ARG A 37 -25.15 -1.75 23.14
N LYS A 38 -24.29 -2.29 22.27
CA LYS A 38 -23.14 -3.09 22.70
C LYS A 38 -22.05 -2.24 23.38
N ALA A 39 -21.88 -0.99 22.94
CA ALA A 39 -21.03 0.01 23.56
C ALA A 39 -21.66 0.66 24.82
N ARG A 40 -22.86 0.21 25.23
CA ARG A 40 -23.62 0.69 26.40
C ARG A 40 -23.93 2.18 26.34
N MET A 41 -24.29 2.68 25.16
CA MET A 41 -24.69 4.07 24.94
C MET A 41 -25.93 4.16 24.03
N SER A 42 -26.55 5.33 23.96
CA SER A 42 -27.66 5.56 23.02
C SER A 42 -27.12 5.82 21.60
N PRO A 43 -27.89 5.53 20.54
CA PRO A 43 -27.49 5.88 19.17
C PRO A 43 -27.20 7.37 19.00
N HIS A 44 -27.98 8.23 19.66
CA HIS A 44 -27.75 9.66 19.68
C HIS A 44 -26.38 10.01 20.31
N TYR A 45 -26.03 9.38 21.43
CA TYR A 45 -24.73 9.59 22.08
C TYR A 45 -23.57 9.08 21.23
N LEU A 46 -23.74 7.96 20.52
CA LEU A 46 -22.75 7.44 19.57
C LEU A 46 -22.47 8.42 18.43
N ARG A 47 -23.51 9.02 17.84
CA ARG A 47 -23.35 10.06 16.80
C ARG A 47 -22.66 11.30 17.34
N GLN A 48 -23.02 11.73 18.54
CA GLN A 48 -22.40 12.88 19.19
C GLN A 48 -20.91 12.63 19.49
N LEU A 49 -20.57 11.44 19.98
CA LEU A 49 -19.20 11.00 20.21
C LEU A 49 -18.39 11.04 18.92
N ALA A 50 -18.93 10.51 17.82
CA ALA A 50 -18.26 10.50 16.52
C ALA A 50 -18.04 11.92 15.96
N ALA A 51 -19.02 12.82 16.14
CA ALA A 51 -18.95 14.20 15.68
C ALA A 51 -18.00 15.09 16.51
N ALA A 52 -17.77 14.76 17.78
CA ALA A 52 -16.95 15.55 18.70
C ALA A 52 -15.49 15.07 18.82
N GLY A 53 -15.16 13.86 18.35
CA GLY A 53 -13.80 13.33 18.33
C GLY A 53 -13.26 12.86 19.70
N THR A 54 -11.94 12.82 19.82
CA THR A 54 -11.23 12.24 20.99
C THR A 54 -11.34 13.04 22.28
N ASP A 55 -11.62 14.33 22.17
CA ASP A 55 -11.60 15.25 23.33
C ASP A 55 -12.90 15.19 24.14
N PHE A 56 -13.93 14.49 23.64
CA PHE A 56 -15.27 14.47 24.23
C PHE A 56 -15.49 13.38 25.28
N ASP A 57 -15.24 12.11 24.95
CA ASP A 57 -15.35 10.96 25.87
C ASP A 57 -14.41 9.83 25.42
N PRO A 58 -13.14 9.84 25.88
CA PRO A 58 -12.18 8.78 25.58
C PRO A 58 -12.64 7.38 26.00
N ASP A 59 -13.33 7.27 27.14
CA ASP A 59 -13.85 6.00 27.64
C ASP A 59 -15.02 5.50 26.76
N GLY A 60 -15.84 6.42 26.26
CA GLY A 60 -16.87 6.16 25.26
C GLY A 60 -16.30 5.58 23.99
N LEU A 61 -15.23 6.20 23.47
CA LEU A 61 -14.54 5.71 22.29
C LEU A 61 -13.96 4.30 22.50
N TYR A 62 -13.38 4.04 23.67
CA TYR A 62 -12.91 2.70 24.03
C TYR A 62 -14.03 1.65 24.05
N ARG A 63 -15.22 1.99 24.59
CA ARG A 63 -16.39 1.09 24.58
C ARG A 63 -16.87 0.80 23.16
N VAL A 64 -16.82 1.78 22.26
CA VAL A 64 -17.16 1.60 20.84
C VAL A 64 -16.15 0.69 20.15
N ALA A 65 -14.84 0.91 20.35
CA ALA A 65 -13.79 0.05 19.83
C ALA A 65 -13.95 -1.41 20.29
N ALA A 66 -14.20 -1.62 21.58
CA ALA A 66 -14.46 -2.94 22.14
C ALA A 66 -15.73 -3.60 21.56
N ALA A 67 -16.82 -2.83 21.36
CA ALA A 67 -18.04 -3.33 20.74
C ALA A 67 -17.79 -3.80 19.29
N LEU A 68 -16.94 -3.07 18.56
CA LEU A 68 -16.55 -3.28 17.18
C LEU A 68 -15.34 -4.22 16.99
N ARG A 69 -14.84 -4.83 18.07
CA ARG A 69 -13.68 -5.75 18.03
C ARG A 69 -12.51 -5.14 17.24
N THR A 70 -12.14 -3.93 17.61
CA THR A 70 -11.08 -3.13 16.98
C THR A 70 -10.40 -2.26 18.05
N THR A 71 -9.34 -1.54 17.70
CA THR A 71 -8.71 -0.57 18.62
C THR A 71 -9.30 0.84 18.45
N THR A 72 -9.11 1.70 19.45
CA THR A 72 -9.46 3.14 19.31
C THR A 72 -8.62 3.80 18.23
N GLN A 73 -7.35 3.43 18.12
CA GLN A 73 -6.46 3.90 17.07
C GLN A 73 -7.00 3.55 15.67
N ASP A 74 -7.44 2.31 15.43
CA ASP A 74 -8.04 1.92 14.15
C ASP A 74 -9.31 2.70 13.80
N LEU A 75 -10.09 3.12 14.81
CA LEU A 75 -11.28 3.94 14.59
C LEU A 75 -10.92 5.39 14.26
N LEU A 76 -9.82 5.90 14.80
CA LEU A 76 -9.37 7.28 14.61
C LEU A 76 -8.52 7.46 13.35
N GLU A 77 -7.70 6.48 13.02
CA GLU A 77 -6.69 6.54 11.96
C GLU A 77 -7.03 5.62 10.78
N GLY A 78 -7.94 4.66 10.99
CA GLY A 78 -8.20 3.56 10.05
C GLY A 78 -7.31 2.36 10.35
N ARG A 79 -7.76 1.14 10.01
CA ARG A 79 -6.89 -0.05 10.06
C ARG A 79 -5.83 0.05 8.97
N THR A 80 -4.65 0.52 9.32
CA THR A 80 -3.52 0.66 8.39
C THR A 80 -2.98 -0.71 7.91
N ASP A 81 -3.36 -1.80 8.58
CA ASP A 81 -2.92 -3.18 8.32
C ASP A 81 -3.97 -4.04 7.57
N ALA A 82 -5.18 -3.51 7.32
CA ALA A 82 -6.19 -4.24 6.57
C ALA A 82 -5.81 -4.31 5.09
N PRO A 83 -6.00 -5.45 4.41
CA PRO A 83 -5.87 -5.50 2.96
C PRO A 83 -6.83 -4.51 2.30
N PRO A 84 -6.41 -3.80 1.24
CA PRO A 84 -7.31 -2.93 0.49
C PRO A 84 -8.49 -3.71 -0.11
N GLY A 85 -9.58 -3.02 -0.42
CA GLY A 85 -10.81 -3.52 -1.04
C GLY A 85 -11.90 -3.98 -0.07
N GLN A 86 -11.89 -3.51 1.18
CA GLN A 86 -12.88 -3.94 2.19
C GLN A 86 -14.18 -3.11 2.19
N VAL A 87 -14.16 -1.91 1.60
CA VAL A 87 -15.31 -1.01 1.49
C VAL A 87 -16.22 -1.37 0.31
N ASP A 88 -17.54 -1.15 0.48
CA ASP A 88 -18.53 -1.42 -0.56
C ASP A 88 -18.31 -0.57 -1.82
N ARG A 89 -18.50 -1.22 -2.98
CA ARG A 89 -18.26 -0.68 -4.33
C ARG A 89 -18.86 0.71 -4.54
N ALA A 90 -18.06 1.62 -5.13
CA ALA A 90 -18.61 2.70 -5.94
C ALA A 90 -19.52 2.15 -7.06
N GLU A 91 -20.54 2.90 -7.50
CA GLU A 91 -21.46 2.47 -8.55
C GLU A 91 -20.71 2.28 -9.89
N ARG A 92 -20.50 1.00 -10.28
CA ARG A 92 -19.99 0.53 -11.59
C ARG A 92 -18.54 0.93 -11.97
N PRO A 93 -17.51 0.43 -11.25
CA PRO A 93 -16.13 0.57 -11.69
C PRO A 93 -15.88 -0.18 -13.00
N VAL A 94 -15.13 0.44 -13.91
CA VAL A 94 -14.66 -0.18 -15.16
C VAL A 94 -13.14 -0.35 -15.16
N LEU A 95 -12.70 -1.46 -15.76
CA LEU A 95 -11.29 -1.77 -15.94
C LEU A 95 -10.83 -1.20 -17.28
N VAL A 96 -9.85 -0.29 -17.25
CA VAL A 96 -9.30 0.39 -18.43
C VAL A 96 -7.84 0.00 -18.61
N HIS A 97 -7.44 -0.33 -19.84
CA HIS A 97 -6.04 -0.59 -20.17
C HIS A 97 -5.24 0.70 -20.23
N LEU A 98 -4.03 0.67 -19.67
CA LEU A 98 -3.05 1.75 -19.77
C LEU A 98 -2.14 1.50 -20.99
N THR A 99 -1.74 2.59 -21.63
CA THR A 99 -0.66 2.59 -22.62
C THR A 99 0.70 2.34 -21.96
N ALA A 100 1.72 1.97 -22.74
CA ALA A 100 3.07 1.76 -22.21
C ALA A 100 3.62 3.02 -21.52
N THR A 101 3.41 4.20 -22.10
CA THR A 101 3.81 5.49 -21.51
C THR A 101 3.15 5.72 -20.15
N GLU A 102 1.83 5.53 -20.06
CA GLU A 102 1.11 5.67 -18.80
C GLU A 102 1.59 4.64 -17.75
N CYS A 103 2.00 3.44 -18.17
CA CYS A 103 2.59 2.46 -17.25
C CYS A 103 3.91 2.96 -16.65
N TRP A 104 4.81 3.49 -17.49
CA TRP A 104 6.08 4.04 -17.01
C TRP A 104 5.88 5.28 -16.15
N ASP A 105 4.93 6.16 -16.50
CA ASP A 105 4.57 7.32 -15.68
C ASP A 105 4.07 6.90 -14.30
N ARG A 106 3.31 5.81 -14.21
CA ARG A 106 2.81 5.26 -12.93
C ARG A 106 3.90 4.57 -12.11
N LEU A 107 4.85 3.89 -12.76
CA LEU A 107 6.02 3.35 -12.09
C LEU A 107 6.89 4.46 -11.50
N GLY A 108 6.93 5.64 -12.13
CA GLY A 108 7.74 6.76 -11.67
C GLY A 108 9.24 6.42 -11.62
N PRO A 109 10.06 7.26 -10.96
CA PRO A 109 11.50 7.07 -10.91
C PRO A 109 11.92 5.93 -9.97
N HIS A 110 11.18 5.68 -8.89
CA HIS A 110 11.49 4.67 -7.88
C HIS A 110 10.27 4.35 -7.01
N GLY A 111 10.35 3.26 -6.26
CA GLY A 111 9.30 2.87 -5.32
C GLY A 111 9.52 1.49 -4.73
N VAL A 112 8.43 0.87 -4.28
CA VAL A 112 8.40 -0.54 -3.87
C VAL A 112 7.49 -1.31 -4.79
N GLY A 113 7.98 -2.44 -5.30
CA GLY A 113 7.22 -3.37 -6.11
C GLY A 113 7.45 -4.80 -5.66
N ARG A 114 6.93 -5.74 -6.43
CA ARG A 114 7.10 -7.18 -6.20
C ARG A 114 7.72 -7.81 -7.43
N VAL A 115 8.84 -8.50 -7.25
CA VAL A 115 9.40 -9.39 -8.26
C VAL A 115 8.86 -10.80 -8.03
N VAL A 116 8.28 -11.39 -9.06
CA VAL A 116 7.71 -12.73 -9.06
C VAL A 116 8.64 -13.63 -9.86
N LEU A 117 9.19 -14.63 -9.18
CA LEU A 117 10.16 -15.56 -9.72
C LEU A 117 9.53 -16.94 -9.90
N PRO A 118 9.90 -17.68 -10.95
CA PRO A 118 9.55 -19.09 -11.06
C PRO A 118 10.21 -19.86 -9.92
N ALA A 119 9.41 -20.67 -9.22
CA ALA A 119 9.86 -21.55 -8.15
C ALA A 119 8.93 -22.77 -8.05
N GLU A 120 9.39 -23.80 -7.34
CA GLU A 120 8.61 -25.00 -7.05
C GLU A 120 8.06 -24.94 -5.62
N PRO A 121 6.80 -25.35 -5.37
CA PRO A 121 5.81 -25.86 -6.32
C PRO A 121 5.03 -24.76 -7.07
N ALA A 122 5.27 -23.48 -6.75
CA ALA A 122 4.58 -22.35 -7.34
C ALA A 122 5.48 -21.10 -7.32
N PRO A 123 5.23 -20.12 -8.23
CA PRO A 123 5.96 -18.85 -8.24
C PRO A 123 5.91 -18.12 -6.90
N VAL A 124 6.99 -17.44 -6.56
CA VAL A 124 7.11 -16.68 -5.30
C VAL A 124 7.30 -15.20 -5.61
N ALA A 125 6.58 -14.35 -4.86
CA ALA A 125 6.66 -12.90 -4.96
C ALA A 125 7.49 -12.32 -3.82
N PHE A 126 8.51 -11.51 -4.15
CA PHE A 126 9.39 -10.84 -3.20
C PHE A 126 9.22 -9.32 -3.28
N PRO A 127 9.01 -8.61 -2.16
CA PRO A 127 8.99 -7.16 -2.17
C PRO A 127 10.41 -6.62 -2.39
N VAL A 128 10.56 -5.67 -3.32
CA VAL A 128 11.84 -5.03 -3.65
C VAL A 128 11.66 -3.53 -3.77
N ASN A 129 12.65 -2.77 -3.29
CA ASN A 129 12.77 -1.36 -3.63
C ASN A 129 13.39 -1.29 -5.03
N TYR A 130 12.77 -0.54 -5.93
CA TYR A 130 13.19 -0.46 -7.32
C TYR A 130 13.42 0.98 -7.75
N ALA A 131 14.10 1.13 -8.88
CA ALA A 131 14.17 2.34 -9.68
C ALA A 131 13.98 2.02 -11.16
N VAL A 132 13.62 3.03 -11.93
CA VAL A 132 13.55 2.95 -13.39
C VAL A 132 14.82 3.58 -13.97
N ASP A 133 15.57 2.79 -14.73
CA ASP A 133 16.82 3.20 -15.38
C ASP A 133 16.76 2.82 -16.86
N ALA A 134 16.84 3.81 -17.75
CA ALA A 134 16.84 3.62 -19.20
C ALA A 134 15.72 2.70 -19.74
N GLY A 135 14.50 2.82 -19.19
CA GLY A 135 13.36 1.98 -19.59
C GLY A 135 13.44 0.54 -19.08
N THR A 136 14.25 0.28 -18.06
CA THR A 136 14.34 -0.99 -17.35
C THR A 136 14.03 -0.79 -15.87
N VAL A 137 13.70 -1.88 -15.18
CA VAL A 137 13.53 -1.86 -13.72
C VAL A 137 14.79 -2.40 -13.08
N VAL A 138 15.39 -1.67 -12.15
CA VAL A 138 16.56 -2.10 -11.38
C VAL A 138 16.24 -2.19 -9.89
N TYR A 139 16.82 -3.15 -9.19
CA TYR A 139 16.66 -3.29 -7.74
C TYR A 139 17.90 -3.91 -7.08
N ARG A 140 18.00 -3.78 -5.75
CA ARG A 140 19.10 -4.33 -4.94
C ARG A 140 18.66 -5.53 -4.11
N THR A 141 19.52 -6.55 -4.06
CA THR A 141 19.31 -7.77 -3.27
C THR A 141 20.65 -8.32 -2.77
N SER A 142 20.61 -9.40 -1.98
CA SER A 142 21.80 -10.16 -1.62
C SER A 142 22.18 -11.10 -2.79
N PRO A 143 23.47 -11.31 -3.10
CA PRO A 143 23.92 -12.12 -4.25
C PRO A 143 23.41 -13.56 -4.29
N HIS A 144 23.01 -14.10 -3.13
CA HIS A 144 22.46 -15.44 -2.94
C HIS A 144 21.11 -15.42 -2.23
N GLY A 145 20.42 -14.27 -2.24
CA GLY A 145 19.08 -14.15 -1.66
C GLY A 145 18.01 -14.66 -2.63
N ASP A 146 16.85 -15.00 -2.11
CA ASP A 146 15.77 -15.59 -2.92
C ASP A 146 15.27 -14.67 -4.05
N ALA A 147 15.50 -13.36 -3.95
CA ALA A 147 15.19 -12.37 -4.98
C ALA A 147 16.33 -12.16 -6.02
N ALA A 148 17.34 -13.02 -6.06
CA ALA A 148 18.47 -12.98 -7.00
C ALA A 148 18.41 -14.18 -7.97
N PRO A 149 17.50 -14.16 -8.96
CA PRO A 149 17.41 -15.24 -9.94
C PRO A 149 18.68 -15.33 -10.81
N ALA A 150 18.89 -16.48 -11.44
CA ALA A 150 19.94 -16.64 -12.43
C ALA A 150 19.72 -15.71 -13.65
N ASP A 151 20.80 -15.33 -14.34
CA ASP A 151 20.71 -14.47 -15.52
C ASP A 151 19.84 -15.08 -16.62
N GLY A 152 19.05 -14.22 -17.28
CA GLY A 152 18.12 -14.59 -18.33
C GLY A 152 16.81 -15.22 -17.84
N THR A 153 16.66 -15.43 -16.53
CA THR A 153 15.41 -15.95 -15.92
C THR A 153 14.23 -15.06 -16.27
N MET A 154 13.14 -15.66 -16.74
CA MET A 154 11.89 -14.95 -16.97
C MET A 154 11.23 -14.60 -15.63
N VAL A 155 10.94 -13.32 -15.43
CA VAL A 155 10.36 -12.79 -14.21
C VAL A 155 9.18 -11.89 -14.53
N SER A 156 8.31 -11.69 -13.54
CA SER A 156 7.32 -10.62 -13.58
C SER A 156 7.61 -9.62 -12.46
N PHE A 157 7.49 -8.33 -12.75
CA PHE A 157 7.61 -7.26 -11.77
C PHE A 157 6.32 -6.45 -11.74
N GLN A 158 5.83 -6.17 -10.54
CA GLN A 158 4.52 -5.59 -10.35
C GLN A 158 4.57 -4.44 -9.35
N VAL A 159 3.82 -3.39 -9.68
CA VAL A 159 3.49 -2.28 -8.78
C VAL A 159 2.01 -2.01 -8.91
N ASP A 160 1.35 -1.74 -7.80
CA ASP A 160 -0.03 -1.30 -7.76
C ASP A 160 -0.22 -0.22 -6.72
N GLN A 161 -1.34 0.47 -6.86
CA GLN A 161 -1.92 1.30 -5.84
C GLN A 161 -3.42 1.10 -5.87
N VAL A 162 -4.02 0.88 -4.71
CA VAL A 162 -5.46 0.81 -4.53
C VAL A 162 -5.86 1.89 -3.53
N ASP A 163 -6.87 2.66 -3.88
CA ASP A 163 -7.52 3.62 -2.99
C ASP A 163 -8.91 3.09 -2.66
N ASP A 164 -9.02 2.53 -1.45
CA ASP A 164 -10.25 1.99 -0.90
C ASP A 164 -11.36 3.04 -0.87
N SER A 165 -11.04 4.24 -0.40
CA SER A 165 -12.03 5.29 -0.15
C SER A 165 -12.82 5.70 -1.40
N SER A 166 -12.17 5.58 -2.57
CA SER A 166 -12.76 5.96 -3.85
C SER A 166 -13.06 4.76 -4.77
N SER A 167 -12.80 3.52 -4.32
CA SER A 167 -12.86 2.31 -5.17
C SER A 167 -12.07 2.47 -6.47
N ARG A 168 -10.92 3.14 -6.41
CA ARG A 168 -10.02 3.37 -7.56
C ARG A 168 -8.71 2.66 -7.33
N GLY A 169 -7.97 2.48 -8.40
CA GLY A 169 -6.64 1.91 -8.32
C GLY A 169 -6.04 1.68 -9.68
N TRP A 170 -4.77 1.31 -9.69
CA TRP A 170 -4.07 0.91 -10.90
C TRP A 170 -3.05 -0.18 -10.57
N SER A 171 -2.69 -0.94 -11.59
CA SER A 171 -1.58 -1.88 -11.55
C SER A 171 -0.77 -1.81 -12.83
N VAL A 172 0.54 -1.97 -12.69
CA VAL A 172 1.48 -2.14 -13.80
C VAL A 172 2.18 -3.47 -13.61
N LEU A 173 2.26 -4.25 -14.68
CA LEU A 173 2.96 -5.52 -14.77
C LEU A 173 4.01 -5.43 -15.88
N VAL A 174 5.26 -5.60 -15.50
CA VAL A 174 6.40 -5.78 -16.38
C VAL A 174 6.74 -7.26 -16.43
N THR A 175 6.84 -7.84 -17.62
CA THR A 175 7.34 -9.20 -17.80
C THR A 175 8.61 -9.12 -18.64
N GLY A 176 9.64 -9.86 -18.25
CA GLY A 176 10.93 -9.75 -18.91
C GLY A 176 12.01 -10.63 -18.30
N ARG A 177 13.27 -10.36 -18.66
CA ARG A 177 14.42 -11.16 -18.22
C ARG A 177 15.18 -10.45 -17.11
N ALA A 178 15.50 -11.19 -16.06
CA ALA A 178 16.39 -10.71 -15.01
C ALA A 178 17.86 -10.90 -15.40
N GLU A 179 18.69 -9.89 -15.12
CA GLU A 179 20.13 -9.90 -15.35
C GLU A 179 20.83 -9.30 -14.11
N ARG A 180 21.93 -9.92 -13.69
CA ARG A 180 22.84 -9.36 -12.71
C ARG A 180 23.65 -8.23 -13.35
N ILE A 181 23.82 -7.16 -12.59
CA ILE A 181 24.76 -6.09 -12.95
C ILE A 181 26.05 -6.33 -12.17
N ASP A 182 27.01 -6.99 -12.83
CA ASP A 182 28.32 -7.30 -12.25
C ASP A 182 29.41 -6.30 -12.68
N ASP A 183 29.14 -5.41 -13.65
CA ASP A 183 30.02 -4.29 -13.98
C ASP A 183 30.05 -3.28 -12.83
N THR A 184 31.23 -3.10 -12.24
CA THR A 184 31.44 -2.23 -11.09
C THR A 184 31.21 -0.76 -11.42
N ALA A 185 31.51 -0.32 -12.64
CA ALA A 185 31.27 1.07 -13.05
C ALA A 185 29.77 1.36 -13.16
N GLU A 186 29.02 0.41 -13.74
CA GLU A 186 27.57 0.53 -13.84
C GLU A 186 26.89 0.46 -12.46
N ALA A 187 27.32 -0.46 -11.60
CA ALA A 187 26.80 -0.57 -10.24
C ALA A 187 27.07 0.70 -9.41
N HIS A 188 28.25 1.32 -9.57
CA HIS A 188 28.56 2.60 -8.93
C HIS A 188 27.68 3.74 -9.46
N ARG A 189 27.53 3.86 -10.78
CA ARG A 189 26.62 4.86 -11.39
C ARG A 189 25.21 4.73 -10.82
N LEU A 190 24.67 3.51 -10.78
CA LEU A 190 23.33 3.27 -10.23
C LEU A 190 23.24 3.61 -8.74
N ALA A 191 24.28 3.33 -7.96
CA ALA A 191 24.32 3.69 -6.54
C ALA A 191 24.37 5.21 -6.30
N GLU A 192 24.97 5.97 -7.20
CA GLU A 192 25.04 7.44 -7.13
C GLU A 192 23.75 8.12 -7.65
N GLU A 193 23.22 7.63 -8.76
CA GLU A 193 22.11 8.26 -9.48
C GLU A 193 20.72 7.83 -8.97
N GLN A 194 20.58 6.60 -8.46
CA GLN A 194 19.27 6.03 -8.13
C GLN A 194 18.99 6.07 -6.63
N PRO A 195 17.83 6.60 -6.20
CA PRO A 195 17.48 6.75 -4.78
C PRO A 195 16.97 5.44 -4.15
N ILE A 196 17.59 4.28 -4.47
CA ILE A 196 17.19 3.00 -3.90
C ILE A 196 17.80 2.86 -2.50
N ARG A 197 16.98 3.07 -1.48
CA ARG A 197 17.27 2.68 -0.10
C ARG A 197 16.44 1.46 0.28
N PRO A 198 17.02 0.25 0.31
CA PRO A 198 16.27 -0.95 0.69
C PRO A 198 15.64 -0.79 2.07
N TRP A 199 14.32 -0.98 2.16
CA TRP A 199 13.59 -0.95 3.44
C TRP A 199 13.97 -2.13 4.34
N ALA A 200 14.25 -3.28 3.74
CA ALA A 200 14.79 -4.41 4.45
C ALA A 200 16.30 -4.18 4.65
N GLY A 201 16.71 -4.03 5.92
CA GLY A 201 18.11 -3.84 6.30
C GLY A 201 19.02 -5.00 5.87
N GLY A 202 20.32 -4.80 6.05
CA GLY A 202 21.38 -5.74 5.64
C GLY A 202 22.11 -5.31 4.37
N ASP A 203 23.29 -5.86 4.15
CA ASP A 203 24.09 -5.57 2.97
C ASP A 203 23.49 -6.26 1.73
N ARG A 204 23.15 -5.44 0.73
CA ARG A 204 22.50 -5.84 -0.52
C ARG A 204 23.32 -5.31 -1.69
N PRO A 205 24.54 -5.81 -1.91
CA PRO A 205 25.45 -5.25 -2.90
C PRO A 205 25.05 -5.64 -4.33
N GLN A 206 24.25 -6.70 -4.52
CA GLN A 206 23.90 -7.18 -5.85
C GLN A 206 22.81 -6.29 -6.46
N TRP A 207 23.13 -5.73 -7.62
CA TRP A 207 22.17 -5.11 -8.50
C TRP A 207 21.59 -6.12 -9.48
N MET A 208 20.27 -6.05 -9.65
CA MET A 208 19.53 -6.81 -10.64
C MET A 208 18.83 -5.82 -11.57
N ARG A 209 18.76 -6.16 -12.85
CA ARG A 209 17.99 -5.48 -13.89
C ARG A 209 16.94 -6.40 -14.46
N ILE A 210 15.75 -5.88 -14.71
CA ILE A 210 14.70 -6.55 -15.45
C ILE A 210 14.56 -5.83 -16.79
N ARG A 211 14.98 -6.50 -17.87
CA ARG A 211 14.76 -6.02 -19.24
C ARG A 211 13.34 -6.38 -19.67
N PRO A 212 12.47 -5.40 -19.93
CA PRO A 212 11.07 -5.67 -20.24
C PRO A 212 10.93 -6.28 -21.64
N ASP A 213 10.23 -7.41 -21.71
CA ASP A 213 9.67 -7.95 -22.97
C ASP A 213 8.26 -7.38 -23.20
N SER A 214 7.53 -7.09 -22.12
CA SER A 214 6.20 -6.50 -22.14
C SER A 214 5.96 -5.62 -20.91
N VAL A 215 5.23 -4.53 -21.11
CA VAL A 215 4.75 -3.64 -20.05
C VAL A 215 3.26 -3.43 -20.26
N THR A 216 2.45 -3.83 -19.28
CA THR A 216 1.00 -3.70 -19.34
C THR A 216 0.47 -3.04 -18.08
N GLY A 217 -0.62 -2.31 -18.19
CA GLY A 217 -1.24 -1.68 -17.04
C GLY A 217 -2.75 -1.67 -17.12
N ARG A 218 -3.38 -1.59 -15.95
CA ARG A 218 -4.82 -1.52 -15.78
C ARG A 218 -5.13 -0.45 -14.75
N ARG A 219 -6.20 0.32 -14.95
CA ARG A 219 -6.79 1.16 -13.89
C ARG A 219 -8.26 0.85 -13.69
N ILE A 220 -8.70 1.09 -12.46
CA ILE A 220 -10.10 1.08 -12.06
C ILE A 220 -10.55 2.54 -12.03
N GLY A 221 -11.56 2.87 -12.84
CA GLY A 221 -12.17 4.20 -12.87
C GLY A 221 -13.68 4.13 -12.93
N ALA A 222 -14.34 5.27 -12.72
CA ALA A 222 -15.74 5.46 -13.10
C ALA A 222 -15.81 5.77 -14.61
N MET A 223 -16.86 5.30 -15.28
CA MET A 223 -17.26 5.82 -16.60
C MET A 223 -17.78 7.25 -16.46
#